data_AF-A0A659S6R2-F1
#
_entry.id   AF-A0A659S6R2-F1
#
_cell.length_a   1.000
_cell.length_b   1.000
_cell.length_c   1.000
_cell.angle_alpha   90.00
_cell.angle_beta   90.00
_cell.angle_gamma   90.00
#
_symmetry.space_group_name_H-M   'P 1'
#
loop_
_entity.id
_entity.type
_entity.pdbx_description
1 polymer ?
#
loop_
_entity_poly.entity_id
_entity_poly.type
_entity_poly.pdbx_seq_one_letter_code
_entity_poly.pdbx_strand_id
1 'polypeptide(L)'
;PPPPAAPQVTGRGSGLEGGLAELIFDTPLWLADNDRLVLRDISARATLAGARVVTLKAPRRGKRKPDYLHWLSTLAAAQDDSAALAIHLERGAVNLPDFGWARQLNPLGMRQLIEQHGFIQAGDNLLSAPVAARWQRKILDTLATYHEQHRDEPGPGRERLRRMALPMEDEALVLMLIERMRDDGLIHSHHGWLHLPDHKAGFSDEQQAVWQKVEPLFGDEPWWVRDLAKETGTEEQLMRLVLRQAAQQGIITAIVKDRYYRNDRIVAFANMIRELDQERGSTCAADFRDRLNVGRKLAIQILEYFDRIGFTRRRGNDHLLRDALLFPQKE
;
A
#
# COMPACT_ATOMS: atom_id res chain seq x y z
N PRO A 1 -46.34 1.12 -31.40
CA PRO A 1 -44.87 1.08 -31.58
C PRO A 1 -44.30 -0.29 -31.15
N PRO A 2 -43.58 -1.00 -32.02
CA PRO A 2 -42.80 -2.15 -31.57
C PRO A 2 -41.81 -1.69 -30.50
N PRO A 3 -41.50 -2.53 -29.49
CA PRO A 3 -40.43 -2.20 -28.55
C PRO A 3 -39.14 -1.92 -29.35
N PRO A 4 -38.31 -0.96 -28.90
CA PRO A 4 -37.01 -0.72 -29.55
C PRO A 4 -36.26 -2.04 -29.63
N ALA A 5 -35.72 -2.35 -30.81
CA ALA A 5 -34.93 -3.55 -31.00
C ALA A 5 -33.80 -3.55 -29.96
N ALA A 6 -33.69 -4.64 -29.19
CA ALA A 6 -32.61 -4.78 -28.23
C ALA A 6 -31.27 -4.60 -28.96
N PRO A 7 -30.33 -3.81 -28.41
CA PRO A 7 -29.03 -3.58 -29.04
C PRO A 7 -28.34 -4.93 -29.31
N GLN A 8 -27.88 -5.12 -30.55
CA GLN A 8 -27.16 -6.33 -30.95
C GLN A 8 -25.66 -6.06 -30.91
N VAL A 9 -24.91 -6.99 -30.32
CA VAL A 9 -23.44 -6.93 -30.25
C VAL A 9 -22.86 -8.27 -30.66
N THR A 10 -21.74 -8.23 -31.39
CA THR A 10 -20.96 -9.42 -31.72
C THR A 10 -19.84 -9.65 -30.70
N GLY A 11 -19.45 -10.90 -30.54
CA GLY A 11 -18.39 -11.26 -29.61
C GLY A 11 -18.03 -12.74 -29.67
N ARG A 12 -17.06 -13.12 -28.85
CA ARG A 12 -16.58 -14.50 -28.72
C ARG A 12 -16.97 -15.04 -27.34
N GLY A 13 -17.52 -16.26 -27.33
CA GLY A 13 -17.78 -17.02 -26.11
C GLY A 13 -16.66 -18.02 -25.82
N SER A 14 -16.27 -18.16 -24.57
CA SER A 14 -15.36 -19.21 -24.09
C SER A 14 -16.02 -19.97 -22.94
N GLY A 15 -16.18 -21.29 -23.09
CA GLY A 15 -16.72 -22.15 -22.04
C GLY A 15 -15.80 -22.21 -20.81
N LEU A 16 -16.40 -22.11 -19.64
CA LEU A 16 -15.82 -22.46 -18.35
C LEU A 16 -16.52 -23.73 -17.83
N GLU A 17 -16.31 -24.09 -16.56
CA GLU A 17 -16.96 -25.26 -15.96
C GLU A 17 -18.35 -24.93 -15.39
N GLY A 18 -19.20 -25.96 -15.26
CA GLY A 18 -20.47 -25.85 -14.52
C GLY A 18 -21.54 -24.98 -15.19
N GLY A 19 -21.55 -24.88 -16.52
CA GLY A 19 -22.50 -24.03 -17.26
C GLY A 19 -22.14 -22.53 -17.24
N LEU A 20 -20.94 -22.19 -16.77
CA LEU A 20 -20.40 -20.84 -16.83
C LEU A 20 -19.67 -20.61 -18.17
N ALA A 21 -19.73 -19.39 -18.67
CA ALA A 21 -19.01 -18.98 -19.88
C ALA A 21 -18.54 -17.53 -19.75
N GLU A 22 -17.45 -17.21 -20.42
CA GLU A 22 -16.97 -15.84 -20.60
C GLU A 22 -17.39 -15.33 -21.98
N LEU A 23 -17.97 -14.12 -22.02
CA LEU A 23 -18.31 -13.41 -23.25
C LEU A 23 -17.35 -12.23 -23.41
N ILE A 24 -16.69 -12.16 -24.56
CA ILE A 24 -15.81 -11.05 -24.95
C ILE A 24 -16.50 -10.33 -26.11
N PHE A 25 -16.96 -9.11 -25.88
CA PHE A 25 -17.63 -8.31 -26.91
C PHE A 25 -16.63 -7.55 -27.77
N ASP A 26 -16.93 -7.45 -29.06
CA ASP A 26 -16.15 -6.64 -30.01
C ASP A 26 -16.40 -5.14 -29.77
N THR A 27 -17.59 -4.80 -29.27
CA THR A 27 -18.00 -3.44 -28.93
C THR A 27 -18.36 -3.35 -27.45
N PRO A 28 -17.90 -2.32 -26.71
CA PRO A 28 -18.31 -2.13 -25.32
C PRO A 28 -19.83 -2.01 -25.19
N LEU A 29 -20.40 -2.68 -24.19
CA LEU A 29 -21.84 -2.66 -23.89
C LEU A 29 -22.02 -2.45 -22.38
N TRP A 30 -22.94 -1.56 -22.02
CA TRP A 30 -23.37 -1.41 -20.63
C TRP A 30 -24.27 -2.57 -20.24
N LEU A 31 -23.87 -3.25 -19.17
CA LEU A 31 -24.61 -4.36 -18.58
C LEU A 31 -24.70 -4.16 -17.07
N ALA A 32 -25.78 -4.69 -16.50
CA ALA A 32 -25.94 -4.91 -15.08
C ALA A 32 -25.86 -6.40 -14.75
N ASP A 33 -25.64 -6.71 -13.49
CA ASP A 33 -25.76 -8.07 -12.99
C ASP A 33 -27.22 -8.57 -13.12
N ASN A 34 -27.39 -9.87 -13.32
CA ASN A 34 -28.67 -10.53 -13.61
C ASN A 34 -29.38 -10.15 -14.93
N ASP A 35 -28.76 -9.34 -15.79
CA ASP A 35 -29.26 -9.10 -17.15
C ASP A 35 -29.30 -10.43 -17.94
N ARG A 36 -30.45 -10.70 -18.57
CA ARG A 36 -30.65 -11.88 -19.42
C ARG A 36 -30.37 -11.54 -20.87
N LEU A 37 -29.55 -12.36 -21.50
CA LEU A 37 -29.07 -12.21 -22.87
C LEU A 37 -29.47 -13.46 -23.67
N VAL A 38 -29.68 -13.27 -24.96
CA VAL A 38 -29.90 -14.38 -25.91
C VAL A 38 -28.67 -14.49 -26.79
N LEU A 39 -28.02 -15.65 -26.77
CA LEU A 39 -26.88 -15.96 -27.61
C LEU A 39 -27.36 -16.62 -28.90
N ARG A 40 -27.05 -15.97 -30.03
CA ARG A 40 -27.38 -16.45 -31.37
C ARG A 40 -26.10 -16.75 -32.13
N ASP A 41 -26.22 -17.50 -33.22
CA ASP A 41 -25.12 -17.68 -34.15
C ASP A 41 -24.73 -16.34 -34.79
N ILE A 42 -23.51 -16.25 -35.34
CA ILE A 42 -22.99 -15.00 -35.92
C ILE A 42 -23.84 -14.51 -37.11
N SER A 43 -24.58 -15.41 -37.78
CA SER A 43 -25.48 -15.05 -38.88
C SER A 43 -26.90 -14.65 -38.44
N ALA A 44 -27.16 -14.67 -37.11
CA ALA A 44 -28.46 -14.41 -36.50
C ALA A 44 -29.61 -15.28 -37.03
N ARG A 45 -29.32 -16.47 -37.56
CA ARG A 45 -30.31 -17.43 -38.08
C ARG A 45 -30.79 -18.43 -37.04
N ALA A 46 -29.96 -18.74 -36.05
CA ALA A 46 -30.25 -19.74 -35.02
C ALA A 46 -30.03 -19.17 -33.61
N THR A 47 -30.96 -19.45 -32.70
CA THR A 47 -30.76 -19.21 -31.27
C THR A 47 -30.00 -20.38 -30.68
N LEU A 48 -28.82 -20.11 -30.11
CA LEU A 48 -27.92 -21.13 -29.59
C LEU A 48 -28.14 -21.38 -28.10
N ALA A 49 -28.25 -20.32 -27.30
CA ALA A 49 -28.37 -20.42 -25.85
C ALA A 49 -28.98 -19.16 -25.23
N GLY A 50 -29.44 -19.28 -23.98
CA GLY A 50 -29.63 -18.14 -23.09
C GLY A 50 -28.37 -17.89 -22.27
N ALA A 51 -28.17 -16.64 -21.84
CA ALA A 51 -27.12 -16.27 -20.90
C ALA A 51 -27.67 -15.31 -19.84
N ARG A 52 -27.03 -15.29 -18.67
CA ARG A 52 -27.27 -14.32 -17.61
C ARG A 52 -25.95 -13.72 -17.21
N VAL A 53 -25.90 -12.41 -17.08
CA VAL A 53 -24.73 -11.71 -16.53
C VAL A 53 -24.61 -12.05 -15.05
N VAL A 54 -23.42 -12.49 -14.64
CA VAL A 54 -23.09 -12.83 -13.22
C VAL A 54 -22.00 -11.92 -12.68
N THR A 55 -21.06 -11.50 -13.52
CA THR A 55 -20.00 -10.58 -13.12
C THR A 55 -19.60 -9.70 -14.31
N LEU A 56 -19.40 -8.42 -14.03
CA LEU A 56 -19.02 -7.41 -15.02
C LEU A 56 -17.50 -7.29 -15.19
N LYS A 57 -16.72 -7.74 -14.19
CA LYS A 57 -15.26 -7.63 -14.16
C LYS A 57 -14.63 -9.00 -13.91
N ALA A 58 -14.29 -9.71 -14.99
CA ALA A 58 -13.53 -10.95 -14.90
C ALA A 58 -12.02 -10.68 -14.79
N PRO A 59 -11.27 -11.40 -13.93
CA PRO A 59 -9.83 -11.24 -13.80
C PRO A 59 -9.12 -11.74 -15.05
N ARG A 60 -8.10 -11.04 -15.55
CA ARG A 60 -7.36 -11.44 -16.76
C ARG A 60 -6.71 -12.83 -16.67
N ARG A 61 -6.28 -13.24 -15.47
CA ARG A 61 -5.62 -14.54 -15.20
C ARG A 61 -6.38 -15.29 -14.12
N GLY A 62 -6.28 -16.63 -14.12
CA GLY A 62 -6.83 -17.48 -13.06
C GLY A 62 -8.33 -17.80 -13.17
N LYS A 63 -8.96 -17.53 -14.32
CA LYS A 63 -10.40 -17.76 -14.55
C LYS A 63 -10.84 -19.23 -14.48
N ARG A 64 -9.89 -20.16 -14.63
CA ARG A 64 -10.11 -21.61 -14.55
C ARG A 64 -9.61 -22.21 -13.22
N LYS A 65 -9.20 -21.38 -12.27
CA LYS A 65 -8.81 -21.89 -10.94
C LYS A 65 -10.07 -22.34 -10.18
N PRO A 66 -10.00 -23.42 -9.41
CA PRO A 66 -11.14 -23.96 -8.68
C PRO A 66 -11.76 -22.91 -7.76
N ASP A 67 -10.95 -22.14 -7.03
CA ASP A 67 -11.43 -21.09 -6.12
C ASP A 67 -12.27 -20.01 -6.83
N TYR A 68 -11.85 -19.61 -8.04
CA TYR A 68 -12.57 -18.61 -8.82
C TYR A 68 -13.89 -19.16 -9.36
N LEU A 69 -13.87 -20.40 -9.85
CA LEU A 69 -15.08 -21.06 -10.36
C LEU A 69 -16.08 -21.31 -9.23
N HIS A 70 -15.61 -21.73 -8.06
CA HIS A 70 -16.44 -21.89 -6.87
C HIS A 70 -17.07 -20.56 -6.47
N TRP A 71 -16.28 -19.50 -6.32
CA TRP A 71 -16.78 -18.16 -6.03
C TRP A 71 -17.83 -17.69 -7.05
N LEU A 72 -17.57 -17.90 -8.34
CA LEU A 72 -18.51 -17.52 -9.41
C LEU A 72 -19.80 -18.32 -9.35
N SER A 73 -19.74 -19.60 -9.00
CA SER A 73 -20.93 -20.46 -8.82
C SER A 73 -21.76 -20.03 -7.61
N THR A 74 -21.12 -19.65 -6.50
CA THR A 74 -21.80 -19.14 -5.30
C THR A 74 -22.45 -17.80 -5.60
N LEU A 75 -21.74 -16.90 -6.30
CA LEU A 75 -22.29 -15.62 -6.74
C LEU A 75 -23.48 -15.80 -7.68
N ALA A 76 -23.39 -16.75 -8.62
CA ALA A 76 -24.48 -17.06 -9.53
C ALA A 76 -25.75 -17.58 -8.80
N ALA A 77 -25.60 -18.19 -7.63
CA ALA A 77 -26.69 -18.71 -6.80
C ALA A 77 -27.26 -17.69 -5.81
N ALA A 78 -26.62 -16.52 -5.64
CA ALA A 78 -27.07 -15.48 -4.71
C ALA A 78 -28.46 -14.93 -5.10
N GLN A 79 -29.38 -14.89 -4.14
CA GLN A 79 -30.78 -14.50 -4.39
C GLN A 79 -31.04 -13.01 -4.14
N ASP A 80 -30.27 -12.39 -3.24
CA ASP A 80 -30.42 -10.98 -2.87
C ASP A 80 -29.08 -10.24 -2.91
N ASP A 81 -29.14 -8.91 -2.78
CA ASP A 81 -27.99 -8.02 -2.84
C ASP A 81 -27.07 -8.15 -1.63
N SER A 82 -27.61 -8.59 -0.50
CA SER A 82 -26.86 -8.82 0.74
C SER A 82 -25.93 -10.02 0.60
N ALA A 83 -26.47 -11.14 0.13
CA ALA A 83 -25.71 -12.36 -0.15
C ALA A 83 -24.65 -12.10 -1.22
N ALA A 84 -24.98 -11.38 -2.30
CA ALA A 84 -24.00 -11.01 -3.31
C ALA A 84 -22.88 -10.15 -2.73
N LEU A 85 -23.21 -9.13 -1.92
CA LEU A 85 -22.21 -8.27 -1.28
C LEU A 85 -21.30 -9.08 -0.36
N ALA A 86 -21.86 -9.98 0.46
CA ALA A 86 -21.08 -10.85 1.35
C ALA A 86 -20.10 -11.72 0.55
N ILE A 87 -20.54 -12.35 -0.54
CA ILE A 87 -19.70 -13.18 -1.42
C ILE A 87 -18.58 -12.36 -2.08
N HIS A 88 -18.85 -11.10 -2.45
CA HIS A 88 -17.82 -10.20 -2.94
C HIS A 88 -16.79 -9.86 -1.84
N LEU A 89 -17.27 -9.59 -0.63
CA LEU A 89 -16.45 -9.24 0.54
C LEU A 89 -15.63 -10.40 1.12
N GLU A 90 -16.01 -11.65 0.88
CA GLU A 90 -15.18 -12.82 1.22
C GLU A 90 -13.92 -12.87 0.35
N ARG A 91 -14.04 -12.44 -0.90
CA ARG A 91 -12.94 -12.45 -1.87
C ARG A 91 -11.96 -11.30 -1.65
N GLY A 92 -12.45 -10.10 -1.33
CA GLY A 92 -11.61 -8.92 -1.13
C GLY A 92 -12.41 -7.65 -0.84
N ALA A 93 -11.77 -6.49 -0.97
CA ALA A 93 -12.45 -5.21 -0.86
C ALA A 93 -13.46 -5.02 -2.01
N VAL A 94 -14.58 -4.36 -1.71
CA VAL A 94 -15.64 -4.06 -2.67
C VAL A 94 -15.73 -2.56 -2.89
N ASN A 95 -15.59 -2.14 -4.14
CA ASN A 95 -15.84 -0.76 -4.53
C ASN A 95 -17.35 -0.51 -4.65
N LEU A 96 -17.86 0.42 -3.85
CA LEU A 96 -19.28 0.74 -3.73
C LEU A 96 -19.88 1.29 -5.04
N PRO A 97 -19.23 2.22 -5.78
CA PRO A 97 -19.70 2.62 -7.11
C PRO A 97 -19.85 1.46 -8.08
N ASP A 98 -18.84 0.58 -8.18
CA ASP A 98 -18.88 -0.59 -9.07
C ASP A 98 -19.99 -1.56 -8.67
N PHE A 99 -20.14 -1.84 -7.38
CA PHE A 99 -21.18 -2.74 -6.86
C PHE A 99 -22.58 -2.14 -7.05
N GLY A 100 -22.72 -0.84 -6.80
CA GLY A 100 -23.96 -0.09 -7.01
C GLY A 100 -24.38 -0.08 -8.47
N TRP A 101 -23.42 0.06 -9.40
CA TRP A 101 -23.68 -0.12 -10.83
C TRP A 101 -24.10 -1.57 -11.14
N ALA A 102 -23.37 -2.57 -10.65
CA ALA A 102 -23.67 -3.96 -10.96
C ALA A 102 -25.09 -4.35 -10.53
N ARG A 103 -25.50 -3.96 -9.32
CA ARG A 103 -26.81 -4.32 -8.74
C ARG A 103 -27.88 -3.24 -8.99
N GLN A 104 -27.57 -2.18 -9.74
CA GLN A 104 -28.46 -1.05 -10.03
C GLN A 104 -29.07 -0.43 -8.76
N LEU A 105 -28.26 -0.32 -7.70
CA LEU A 105 -28.68 0.22 -6.41
C LEU A 105 -28.64 1.74 -6.40
N ASN A 106 -29.72 2.34 -5.87
CA ASN A 106 -29.71 3.76 -5.56
C ASN A 106 -28.96 4.04 -4.23
N PRO A 107 -28.61 5.31 -3.93
CA PRO A 107 -27.88 5.64 -2.70
C PRO A 107 -28.58 5.28 -1.38
N LEU A 108 -29.91 5.11 -1.39
CA LEU A 108 -30.67 4.67 -0.21
C LEU A 108 -30.52 3.16 0.00
N GLY A 109 -30.70 2.36 -1.05
CA GLY A 109 -30.54 0.91 -1.02
C GLY A 109 -29.12 0.51 -0.66
N MET A 110 -28.12 1.25 -1.17
CA MET A 110 -26.72 1.02 -0.79
C MET A 110 -26.47 1.26 0.71
N ARG A 111 -27.00 2.36 1.26
CA ARG A 111 -26.83 2.66 2.69
C ARG A 111 -27.47 1.61 3.59
N GLN A 112 -28.70 1.20 3.27
CA GLN A 112 -29.38 0.13 4.01
C GLN A 112 -28.59 -1.17 4.00
N LEU A 113 -27.96 -1.51 2.87
CA LEU A 113 -27.15 -2.71 2.74
C LEU A 113 -25.88 -2.68 3.60
N ILE A 114 -25.22 -1.51 3.64
CA ILE A 114 -24.00 -1.31 4.44
C ILE A 114 -24.32 -1.31 5.94
N GLU A 115 -25.40 -0.63 6.36
CA GLU A 115 -25.77 -0.51 7.79
C GLU A 115 -26.17 -1.84 8.43
N GLN A 116 -26.68 -2.79 7.64
CA GLN A 116 -27.11 -4.10 8.15
C GLN A 116 -25.95 -4.97 8.64
N HIS A 117 -24.72 -4.65 8.27
CA HIS A 117 -23.57 -5.51 8.46
C HIS A 117 -22.42 -4.68 9.02
N GLY A 118 -21.71 -5.18 10.04
CA GLY A 118 -20.57 -4.49 10.66
C GLY A 118 -19.33 -4.41 9.77
N PHE A 119 -19.46 -3.82 8.59
CA PHE A 119 -18.41 -3.66 7.61
C PHE A 119 -17.52 -2.46 7.94
N ILE A 120 -16.31 -2.51 7.41
CA ILE A 120 -15.34 -1.43 7.54
C ILE A 120 -15.33 -0.67 6.21
N GLN A 121 -15.65 0.62 6.25
CA GLN A 121 -15.69 1.48 5.07
C GLN A 121 -14.54 2.49 5.11
N ALA A 122 -13.84 2.64 3.97
CA ALA A 122 -12.85 3.69 3.74
C ALA A 122 -13.05 4.27 2.35
N GLY A 123 -13.49 5.53 2.28
CA GLY A 123 -13.91 6.17 1.03
C GLY A 123 -15.01 5.36 0.34
N ASP A 124 -14.76 5.01 -0.92
CA ASP A 124 -15.67 4.23 -1.75
C ASP A 124 -15.50 2.71 -1.62
N ASN A 125 -14.63 2.23 -0.73
CA ASN A 125 -14.34 0.81 -0.60
C ASN A 125 -14.84 0.25 0.73
N LEU A 126 -15.34 -0.98 0.68
CA LEU A 126 -15.91 -1.72 1.79
C LEU A 126 -15.12 -3.01 2.03
N LEU A 127 -14.91 -3.36 3.30
CA LEU A 127 -14.22 -4.59 3.71
C LEU A 127 -14.98 -5.31 4.82
N SER A 128 -14.98 -6.64 4.79
CA SER A 128 -15.53 -7.45 5.87
C SER A 128 -14.52 -7.60 7.02
N ALA A 129 -15.02 -7.73 8.26
CA ALA A 129 -14.17 -7.94 9.43
C ALA A 129 -13.24 -9.17 9.33
N PRO A 130 -13.68 -10.35 8.83
CA PRO A 130 -12.79 -11.50 8.66
C PRO A 130 -11.66 -11.26 7.66
N VAL A 131 -11.95 -10.57 6.55
CA VAL A 131 -10.91 -10.24 5.56
C VAL A 131 -9.98 -9.16 6.10
N ALA A 132 -10.49 -8.18 6.84
CA ALA A 132 -9.67 -7.21 7.55
C ALA A 132 -8.71 -7.90 8.52
N ALA A 133 -9.16 -8.85 9.33
CA ALA A 133 -8.30 -9.62 10.22
C ALA A 133 -7.22 -10.42 9.46
N ARG A 134 -7.57 -11.00 8.30
CA ARG A 134 -6.60 -11.68 7.42
C ARG A 134 -5.55 -10.70 6.89
N TRP A 135 -5.95 -9.49 6.51
CA TRP A 135 -5.06 -8.44 6.04
C TRP A 135 -4.16 -7.91 7.16
N GLN A 136 -4.70 -7.69 8.36
CA GLN A 136 -3.94 -7.31 9.55
C GLN A 136 -2.86 -8.35 9.85
N ARG A 137 -3.19 -9.64 9.85
CA ARG A 137 -2.21 -10.72 10.05
C ARG A 137 -1.10 -10.67 8.99
N LYS A 138 -1.48 -10.53 7.71
CA LYS A 138 -0.51 -10.41 6.63
C LYS A 138 0.41 -9.19 6.79
N ILE A 139 -0.13 -8.05 7.24
CA ILE A 139 0.65 -6.84 7.53
C ILE A 139 1.65 -7.11 8.66
N LEU A 140 1.22 -7.74 9.76
CA LEU A 140 2.09 -8.10 10.88
C LEU A 140 3.20 -9.07 10.46
N ASP A 141 2.88 -10.12 9.71
CA ASP A 141 3.86 -11.09 9.21
C ASP A 141 4.88 -10.42 8.28
N THR A 142 4.43 -9.51 7.42
CA THR A 142 5.29 -8.72 6.52
C THR A 142 6.20 -7.80 7.32
N LEU A 143 5.67 -7.15 8.37
CA LEU A 143 6.43 -6.27 9.26
C LEU A 143 7.48 -7.05 10.05
N ALA A 144 7.14 -8.22 10.58
CA ALA A 144 8.09 -9.11 11.25
C ALA A 144 9.23 -9.53 10.32
N THR A 145 8.89 -9.97 9.10
CA THR A 145 9.88 -10.33 8.06
C THR A 145 10.80 -9.15 7.73
N TYR A 146 10.26 -7.94 7.68
CA TYR A 146 11.05 -6.74 7.43
C TYR A 146 12.07 -6.48 8.55
N HIS A 147 11.64 -6.54 9.80
CA HIS A 147 12.54 -6.33 10.95
C HIS A 147 13.64 -7.40 11.02
N GLU A 148 13.36 -8.64 10.58
CA GLU A 148 14.39 -9.68 10.49
C GLU A 148 15.44 -9.39 9.42
N GLN A 149 15.01 -8.86 8.26
CA GLN A 149 15.88 -8.53 7.12
C GLN A 149 16.67 -7.24 7.33
N HIS A 150 16.06 -6.25 7.96
CA HIS A 150 16.59 -4.91 8.17
C HIS A 150 16.69 -4.57 9.64
N ARG A 151 17.48 -5.37 10.37
CA ARG A 151 17.63 -5.21 11.83
C ARG A 151 18.11 -3.83 12.24
N ASP A 152 18.86 -3.14 11.39
CA ASP A 152 19.43 -1.80 11.63
C ASP A 152 18.48 -0.64 11.30
N GLU A 153 17.30 -0.91 10.74
CA GLU A 153 16.29 0.10 10.48
C GLU A 153 15.21 0.11 11.57
N PRO A 154 14.70 1.30 11.98
CA PRO A 154 13.65 1.41 12.99
C PRO A 154 12.35 0.71 12.58
N GLY A 155 12.09 0.62 11.27
CA GLY A 155 10.92 -0.01 10.68
C GLY A 155 10.63 0.57 9.30
N PRO A 156 9.61 0.07 8.57
CA PRO A 156 9.16 0.69 7.34
C PRO A 156 8.26 1.90 7.61
N GLY A 157 8.24 2.84 6.67
CA GLY A 157 7.21 3.88 6.62
C GLY A 157 5.83 3.31 6.22
N ARG A 158 4.79 4.11 6.41
CA ARG A 158 3.39 3.69 6.22
C ARG A 158 3.08 3.24 4.79
N GLU A 159 3.46 4.05 3.79
CA GLU A 159 3.20 3.72 2.38
C GLU A 159 4.12 2.58 1.88
N ARG A 160 5.29 2.42 2.50
CA ARG A 160 6.16 1.27 2.21
C ARG A 160 5.55 -0.03 2.72
N LEU A 161 5.04 -0.04 3.95
CA LEU A 161 4.38 -1.21 4.53
C LEU A 161 3.17 -1.64 3.71
N ARG A 162 2.34 -0.68 3.26
CA ARG A 162 1.25 -0.95 2.31
C ARG A 162 1.75 -1.66 1.06
N ARG A 163 2.74 -1.10 0.37
CA ARG A 163 3.27 -1.67 -0.89
C ARG A 163 3.87 -3.06 -0.71
N MET A 164 4.43 -3.35 0.46
CA MET A 164 4.96 -4.67 0.77
C MET A 164 3.86 -5.69 1.05
N ALA A 165 2.86 -5.33 1.86
CA ALA A 165 1.83 -6.26 2.30
C ALA A 165 0.71 -6.44 1.25
N LEU A 166 0.18 -5.33 0.73
CA LEU A 166 -1.06 -5.28 -0.05
C LEU A 166 -0.96 -4.27 -1.23
N PRO A 167 -0.05 -4.48 -2.21
CA PRO A 167 0.19 -3.52 -3.28
C PRO A 167 -0.97 -3.37 -4.29
N MET A 168 -1.87 -4.35 -4.36
CA MET A 168 -2.99 -4.34 -5.30
C MET A 168 -4.28 -3.76 -4.72
N GLU A 169 -4.29 -3.52 -3.41
CA GLU A 169 -5.48 -3.06 -2.70
C GLU A 169 -5.53 -1.53 -2.65
N ASP A 170 -6.73 -1.01 -2.40
CA ASP A 170 -6.97 0.43 -2.30
C ASP A 170 -6.16 1.06 -1.17
N GLU A 171 -5.60 2.23 -1.44
CA GLU A 171 -4.74 2.94 -0.51
C GLU A 171 -5.47 3.38 0.75
N ALA A 172 -6.63 4.03 0.61
CA ALA A 172 -7.38 4.55 1.74
C ALA A 172 -7.77 3.42 2.70
N LEU A 173 -8.14 2.26 2.15
CA LEU A 173 -8.57 1.12 2.95
C LEU A 173 -7.43 0.46 3.72
N VAL A 174 -6.27 0.24 3.07
CA VAL A 174 -5.11 -0.35 3.75
C VAL A 174 -4.54 0.62 4.78
N LEU A 175 -4.46 1.92 4.48
CA LEU A 175 -3.96 2.92 5.41
C LEU A 175 -4.86 3.06 6.63
N MET A 176 -6.18 3.12 6.46
CA MET A 176 -7.12 3.12 7.58
C MET A 176 -6.98 1.85 8.43
N LEU A 177 -6.76 0.69 7.81
CA LEU A 177 -6.53 -0.55 8.55
C LEU A 177 -5.25 -0.50 9.39
N ILE A 178 -4.18 0.10 8.87
CA ILE A 178 -2.92 0.32 9.60
C ILE A 178 -3.14 1.28 10.78
N GLU A 179 -3.88 2.38 10.59
CA GLU A 179 -4.20 3.29 11.70
C GLU A 179 -5.02 2.59 12.78
N ARG A 180 -6.00 1.76 12.40
CA ARG A 180 -6.75 0.94 13.37
C ARG A 180 -5.84 -0.02 14.13
N MET A 181 -4.90 -0.69 13.45
CA MET A 181 -3.91 -1.55 14.12
C MET A 181 -3.00 -0.77 15.09
N ARG A 182 -2.74 0.51 14.80
CA ARG A 182 -1.99 1.39 15.68
C ARG A 182 -2.81 1.77 16.91
N ASP A 183 -4.07 2.11 16.72
CA ASP A 183 -4.98 2.45 17.82
C ASP A 183 -5.26 1.22 18.71
N ASP A 184 -5.31 0.02 18.13
CA ASP A 184 -5.41 -1.26 18.85
C ASP A 184 -4.08 -1.68 19.55
N GLY A 185 -2.99 -0.93 19.36
CA GLY A 185 -1.67 -1.20 19.98
C GLY A 185 -0.90 -2.37 19.36
N LEU A 186 -1.32 -2.89 18.20
CA LEU A 186 -0.62 -3.97 17.49
C LEU A 186 0.64 -3.50 16.76
N ILE A 187 0.66 -2.22 16.37
CA ILE A 187 1.80 -1.55 15.71
C ILE A 187 2.02 -0.23 16.45
N HIS A 188 3.27 0.07 16.79
CA HIS A 188 3.65 1.38 17.33
C HIS A 188 4.34 2.21 16.25
N SER A 189 4.28 3.53 16.41
CA SER A 189 4.95 4.47 15.52
C SER A 189 5.86 5.40 16.31
N HIS A 190 7.12 5.52 15.88
CA HIS A 190 8.06 6.50 16.41
C HIS A 190 8.65 7.32 15.26
N HIS A 191 8.48 8.64 15.29
CA HIS A 191 8.94 9.56 14.23
C HIS A 191 8.48 9.20 12.80
N GLY A 192 7.30 8.57 12.67
CA GLY A 192 6.75 8.13 11.37
C GLY A 192 7.19 6.74 10.91
N TRP A 193 8.02 6.05 11.71
CA TRP A 193 8.43 4.67 11.48
C TRP A 193 7.51 3.70 12.21
N LEU A 194 6.96 2.73 11.49
CA LEU A 194 6.08 1.71 12.07
C LEU A 194 6.91 0.51 12.54
N HIS A 195 6.64 0.01 13.74
CA HIS A 195 7.33 -1.16 14.28
C HIS A 195 6.42 -1.98 15.19
N LEU A 196 6.80 -3.24 15.43
CA LEU A 196 6.12 -4.08 16.42
C LEU A 196 6.41 -3.60 17.85
N PRO A 197 5.47 -3.74 18.81
CA PRO A 197 5.68 -3.32 20.21
C PRO A 197 6.90 -3.96 20.88
N ASP A 198 7.20 -5.21 20.53
CA ASP A 198 8.35 -5.96 21.03
C ASP A 198 9.67 -5.55 20.39
N HIS A 199 9.62 -4.78 19.30
CA HIS A 199 10.80 -4.19 18.68
C HIS A 199 11.27 -2.98 19.50
N LYS A 200 11.75 -3.25 20.72
CA LYS A 200 12.41 -2.27 21.56
C LYS A 200 13.90 -2.29 21.27
N ALA A 201 14.36 -1.33 20.49
CA ALA A 201 15.77 -1.00 20.43
C ALA A 201 16.14 -0.27 21.73
N GLY A 202 16.30 -0.98 22.84
CA GLY A 202 16.87 -0.40 24.07
C GLY A 202 18.39 -0.48 24.04
N PHE A 203 19.09 0.55 24.52
CA PHE A 203 20.52 0.45 24.77
C PHE A 203 20.81 -0.49 25.95
N SER A 204 21.89 -1.25 25.90
CA SER A 204 22.49 -1.78 27.13
C SER A 204 23.17 -0.66 27.93
N ASP A 205 23.42 -0.87 29.22
CA ASP A 205 24.09 0.14 30.07
C ASP A 205 25.44 0.60 29.48
N GLU A 206 26.22 -0.35 28.92
CA GLU A 206 27.48 -0.06 28.23
C GLU A 206 27.27 0.79 26.97
N GLN A 207 26.24 0.49 26.18
CA GLN A 207 25.91 1.26 24.98
C GLN A 207 25.38 2.65 25.33
N GLN A 208 24.59 2.77 26.39
CA GLN A 208 24.05 4.04 26.88
C GLN A 208 25.19 4.97 27.31
N ALA A 209 26.21 4.46 28.00
CA ALA A 209 27.38 5.23 28.40
C ALA A 209 28.19 5.76 27.21
N VAL A 210 28.28 4.98 26.13
CA VAL A 210 28.90 5.43 24.87
C VAL A 210 28.01 6.46 24.17
N TRP A 211 26.70 6.19 24.09
CA TRP A 211 25.74 7.10 23.46
C TRP A 211 25.74 8.49 24.10
N GLN A 212 25.75 8.58 25.44
CA GLN A 212 25.81 9.86 26.16
C GLN A 212 27.05 10.70 25.83
N LYS A 213 28.17 10.08 25.44
CA LYS A 213 29.38 10.80 24.99
C LYS A 213 29.25 11.28 23.54
N VAL A 214 28.54 10.53 22.71
CA VAL A 214 28.43 10.73 21.26
C VAL A 214 27.29 11.69 20.89
N GLU A 215 26.17 11.61 21.60
CA GLU A 215 24.98 12.44 21.40
C GLU A 215 25.29 13.95 21.26
N PRO A 216 26.09 14.59 22.14
CA PRO A 216 26.40 16.02 22.00
C PRO A 216 27.30 16.34 20.80
N LEU A 217 28.01 15.36 20.23
CA LEU A 217 28.83 15.55 19.03
C LEU A 217 27.96 15.65 17.75
N PHE A 218 26.74 15.09 17.77
CA PHE A 218 25.78 15.19 16.67
C PHE A 218 25.14 16.58 16.61
N GLY A 219 25.86 17.52 16.00
CA GLY A 219 25.34 18.80 15.57
C GLY A 219 24.63 18.73 14.21
N ASP A 220 24.93 19.72 13.38
CA ASP A 220 24.32 19.93 12.06
C ASP A 220 24.97 19.10 10.94
N GLU A 221 26.19 18.63 11.15
CA GLU A 221 27.02 17.89 10.20
C GLU A 221 26.96 16.36 10.45
N PRO A 222 27.14 15.53 9.41
CA PRO A 222 27.16 14.09 9.56
C PRO A 222 28.51 13.61 10.10
N TRP A 223 28.45 12.50 10.83
CA TRP A 223 29.65 11.84 11.31
C TRP A 223 29.84 10.47 10.69
N TRP A 224 31.10 10.11 10.44
CA TRP A 224 31.49 8.74 10.16
C TRP A 224 31.72 7.98 11.45
N VAL A 225 31.36 6.70 11.46
CA VAL A 225 31.60 5.79 12.60
C VAL A 225 33.07 5.84 13.06
N ARG A 226 34.01 5.86 12.10
CA ARG A 226 35.45 5.87 12.37
C ARG A 226 35.93 7.13 13.07
N ASP A 227 35.36 8.27 12.72
CA ASP A 227 35.76 9.56 13.25
C ASP A 227 35.20 9.72 14.67
N LEU A 228 33.95 9.32 14.90
CA LEU A 228 33.37 9.24 16.25
C LEU A 228 34.14 8.28 17.15
N ALA A 229 34.49 7.09 16.64
CA ALA A 229 35.25 6.11 17.40
C ALA A 229 36.61 6.66 17.88
N LYS A 230 37.28 7.46 17.04
CA LYS A 230 38.53 8.14 17.40
C LYS A 230 38.30 9.26 18.42
N GLU A 231 37.29 10.10 18.21
CA GLU A 231 36.98 11.24 19.07
C GLU A 231 36.63 10.79 20.49
N THR A 232 35.87 9.71 20.63
CA THR A 232 35.44 9.18 21.93
C THR A 232 36.36 8.11 22.51
N GLY A 233 37.42 7.73 21.80
CA GLY A 233 38.37 6.69 22.23
C GLY A 233 37.74 5.30 22.40
N THR A 234 36.72 4.98 21.61
CA THR A 234 35.97 3.72 21.69
C THR A 234 36.31 2.79 20.53
N GLU A 235 36.18 1.48 20.74
CA GLU A 235 36.35 0.51 19.65
C GLU A 235 35.34 0.74 18.50
N GLU A 236 35.81 0.70 17.25
CA GLU A 236 34.98 0.94 16.06
C GLU A 236 33.78 -0.02 15.95
N GLN A 237 33.96 -1.29 16.36
CA GLN A 237 32.87 -2.27 16.34
C GLN A 237 31.77 -1.93 17.36
N LEU A 238 32.16 -1.58 18.59
CA LEU A 238 31.24 -1.14 19.63
C LEU A 238 30.51 0.15 19.22
N MET A 239 31.23 1.15 18.71
CA MET A 239 30.64 2.39 18.19
C MET A 239 29.61 2.10 17.10
N ARG A 240 29.92 1.21 16.16
CA ARG A 240 28.97 0.81 15.11
C ARG A 240 27.70 0.17 15.67
N LEU A 241 27.81 -0.65 16.71
CA LEU A 241 26.66 -1.26 17.38
C LEU A 241 25.80 -0.20 18.10
N VAL A 242 26.44 0.73 18.82
CA VAL A 242 25.76 1.85 19.51
C VAL A 242 25.03 2.73 18.51
N LEU A 243 25.68 3.17 17.44
CA LEU A 243 25.06 4.01 16.42
C LEU A 243 23.92 3.29 15.68
N ARG A 244 24.01 1.96 15.48
CA ARG A 244 22.90 1.17 14.95
C ARG A 244 21.71 1.14 15.90
N GLN A 245 21.94 0.92 17.19
CA GLN A 245 20.86 0.98 18.20
C GLN A 245 20.23 2.37 18.26
N ALA A 246 21.04 3.43 18.25
CA ALA A 246 20.55 4.81 18.19
C ALA A 246 19.70 5.09 16.93
N ALA A 247 20.09 4.48 15.80
CA ALA A 247 19.33 4.59 14.56
C ALA A 247 18.00 3.82 14.59
N GLN A 248 17.98 2.63 15.22
CA GLN A 248 16.74 1.88 15.45
C GLN A 248 15.77 2.60 16.40
N GLN A 249 16.29 3.38 17.36
CA GLN A 249 15.46 4.28 18.19
C GLN A 249 14.96 5.51 17.41
N GLY A 250 15.47 5.75 16.21
CA GLY A 250 15.14 6.92 15.40
C GLY A 250 15.77 8.23 15.90
N ILE A 251 16.82 8.18 16.71
CA ILE A 251 17.54 9.38 17.17
C ILE A 251 18.46 9.91 16.06
N ILE A 252 19.14 8.98 15.38
CA ILE A 252 19.99 9.25 14.22
C ILE A 252 19.57 8.40 13.04
N THR A 253 20.14 8.66 11.87
CA THR A 253 19.76 8.00 10.62
C THR A 253 20.97 7.78 9.74
N ALA A 254 21.16 6.54 9.29
CA ALA A 254 22.22 6.16 8.38
C ALA A 254 21.83 6.45 6.92
N ILE A 255 22.32 7.55 6.36
CA ILE A 255 22.10 7.86 4.93
C ILE A 255 22.88 6.89 4.02
N VAL A 256 24.07 6.49 4.44
CA VAL A 256 24.89 5.45 3.79
C VAL A 256 25.60 4.67 4.88
N LYS A 257 26.11 3.49 4.55
CA LYS A 257 26.86 2.64 5.49
C LYS A 257 27.94 3.46 6.20
N ASP A 258 27.94 3.38 7.53
CA ASP A 258 28.86 4.05 8.45
C ASP A 258 28.80 5.59 8.48
N ARG A 259 27.78 6.23 7.90
CA ARG A 259 27.59 7.68 7.94
C ARG A 259 26.21 8.05 8.47
N TYR A 260 26.17 8.78 9.59
CA TYR A 260 24.95 9.08 10.32
C TYR A 260 24.67 10.59 10.40
N TYR A 261 23.39 10.94 10.32
CA TYR A 261 22.85 12.26 10.58
C TYR A 261 21.90 12.22 11.77
N ARG A 262 21.72 13.36 12.45
CA ARG A 262 20.62 13.54 13.40
C ARG A 262 19.27 13.55 12.67
N ASN A 263 18.24 12.96 13.29
CA ASN A 263 16.92 12.84 12.67
C ASN A 263 16.30 14.21 12.30
N ASP A 264 16.49 15.24 13.12
CA ASP A 264 15.98 16.60 12.82
C ASP A 264 16.50 17.16 11.49
N ARG A 265 17.74 16.81 11.08
CA ARG A 265 18.28 17.18 9.77
C ARG A 265 17.63 16.39 8.64
N ILE A 266 17.31 15.11 8.86
CA ILE A 266 16.58 14.30 7.87
C ILE A 266 15.18 14.86 7.63
N VAL A 267 14.49 15.30 8.70
CA VAL A 267 13.20 15.98 8.58
C VAL A 267 13.33 17.28 7.77
N ALA A 268 14.39 18.07 8.00
CA ALA A 268 14.65 19.28 7.21
C ALA A 268 14.89 18.95 5.72
N PHE A 269 15.67 17.90 5.42
CA PHE A 269 15.88 17.44 4.04
C PHE A 269 14.58 16.96 3.39
N ALA A 270 13.73 16.25 4.13
CA ALA A 270 12.42 15.81 3.66
C ALA A 270 11.50 17.00 3.32
N ASN A 271 11.47 18.05 4.15
CA ASN A 271 10.74 19.29 3.87
C ASN A 271 11.24 19.97 2.60
N MET A 272 12.56 20.03 2.42
CA MET A 272 13.18 20.58 1.22
C MET A 272 12.73 19.85 -0.06
N ILE A 273 12.62 18.52 0.00
CA ILE A 273 12.12 17.68 -1.09
C ILE A 273 10.64 17.95 -1.35
N ARG A 274 9.81 18.10 -0.31
CA ARG A 274 8.39 18.45 -0.45
C ARG A 274 8.21 19.79 -1.17
N GLU A 275 9.00 20.80 -0.81
CA GLU A 275 8.95 22.11 -1.46
C GLU A 275 9.38 22.03 -2.93
N LEU A 276 10.45 21.29 -3.25
CA LEU A 276 10.88 21.09 -4.65
C LEU A 276 9.82 20.35 -5.48
N ASP A 277 9.15 19.36 -4.89
CA ASP A 277 8.06 18.62 -5.52
C ASP A 277 6.85 19.54 -5.79
N GLN A 278 6.51 20.46 -4.89
CA GLN A 278 5.45 21.45 -5.13
C GLN A 278 5.80 22.47 -6.20
N GLU A 279 7.05 22.94 -6.25
CA GLU A 279 7.50 23.95 -7.22
C GLU A 279 7.65 23.38 -8.64
N ARG A 280 8.11 22.13 -8.78
CA ARG A 280 8.53 21.56 -10.08
C ARG A 280 7.91 20.20 -10.42
N GLY A 281 7.14 19.60 -9.52
CA GLY A 281 6.55 18.26 -9.67
C GLY A 281 7.54 17.10 -9.54
N SER A 282 8.82 17.38 -9.26
CA SER A 282 9.85 16.38 -8.98
C SER A 282 11.13 17.01 -8.41
N THR A 283 11.99 16.20 -7.81
CA THR A 283 13.29 16.64 -7.30
C THR A 283 14.44 16.08 -8.13
N CYS A 284 15.33 16.94 -8.67
CA CYS A 284 16.57 16.50 -9.31
C CYS A 284 17.78 16.73 -8.39
N ALA A 285 18.86 15.96 -8.61
CA ALA A 285 20.06 16.06 -7.77
C ALA A 285 20.78 17.42 -7.85
N ALA A 286 20.64 18.16 -8.96
CA ALA A 286 21.23 19.48 -9.11
C ALA A 286 20.50 20.51 -8.25
N ASP A 287 19.18 20.56 -8.35
CA ASP A 287 18.34 21.48 -7.57
C ASP A 287 18.47 21.22 -6.07
N PHE A 288 18.44 19.94 -5.67
CA PHE A 288 18.60 19.55 -4.28
C PHE A 288 19.97 19.96 -3.72
N ARG A 289 21.03 19.82 -4.52
CA ARG A 289 22.38 20.29 -4.18
C ARG A 289 22.42 21.79 -4.00
N ASP A 290 21.87 22.54 -4.95
CA ASP A 290 21.95 24.00 -4.99
C ASP A 290 21.16 24.62 -3.83
N ARG A 291 20.03 24.03 -3.45
CA ARG A 291 19.24 24.47 -2.29
C ARG A 291 19.90 24.14 -0.95
N LEU A 292 20.49 22.95 -0.81
CA LEU A 292 21.17 22.52 0.42
C LEU A 292 22.59 23.10 0.58
N ASN A 293 23.15 23.69 -0.48
CA ASN A 293 24.53 24.15 -0.54
C ASN A 293 25.55 23.08 -0.12
N VAL A 294 25.28 21.81 -0.46
CA VAL A 294 26.14 20.66 -0.16
C VAL A 294 26.87 20.16 -1.41
N GLY A 295 27.91 19.35 -1.24
CA GLY A 295 28.56 18.69 -2.38
C GLY A 295 27.63 17.72 -3.11
N ARG A 296 27.78 17.60 -4.44
CA ARG A 296 26.97 16.70 -5.30
C ARG A 296 26.93 15.25 -4.79
N LYS A 297 28.07 14.75 -4.30
CA LYS A 297 28.18 13.40 -3.74
C LYS A 297 27.25 13.18 -2.54
N LEU A 298 27.16 14.18 -1.66
CA LEU A 298 26.32 14.10 -0.46
C LEU A 298 24.83 14.22 -0.82
N ALA A 299 24.48 15.14 -1.72
CA ALA A 299 23.11 15.27 -2.23
C ALA A 299 22.60 13.94 -2.82
N ILE A 300 23.41 13.26 -3.64
CA ILE A 300 23.06 11.96 -4.22
C ILE A 300 22.86 10.90 -3.13
N GLN A 301 23.76 10.81 -2.15
CA GLN A 301 23.64 9.83 -1.05
C GLN A 301 22.35 10.02 -0.24
N ILE A 302 21.96 11.27 0.01
CA ILE A 302 20.72 11.60 0.72
C ILE A 302 19.49 11.19 -0.13
N LEU A 303 19.49 11.48 -1.43
CA LEU A 303 18.40 11.07 -2.32
C LEU A 303 18.31 9.55 -2.48
N GLU A 304 19.45 8.86 -2.57
CA GLU A 304 19.51 7.39 -2.58
C GLU A 304 18.97 6.79 -1.28
N TYR A 305 19.24 7.42 -0.14
CA TYR A 305 18.63 7.06 1.14
C TYR A 305 17.10 7.18 1.07
N PHE A 306 16.58 8.34 0.65
CA PHE A 306 15.13 8.57 0.53
C PHE A 306 14.46 7.63 -0.46
N ASP A 307 15.14 7.25 -1.54
CA ASP A 307 14.67 6.25 -2.49
C ASP A 307 14.62 4.86 -1.85
N ARG A 308 15.65 4.47 -1.10
CA ARG A 308 15.73 3.17 -0.41
C ARG A 308 14.60 3.01 0.60
N ILE A 309 14.33 4.05 1.38
CA ILE A 309 13.25 4.03 2.38
C ILE A 309 11.86 4.21 1.76
N GLY A 310 11.79 4.51 0.47
CA GLY A 310 10.56 4.65 -0.29
C GLY A 310 9.82 5.98 -0.08
N PHE A 311 10.49 6.98 0.51
CA PHE A 311 10.00 8.36 0.61
C PHE A 311 9.96 9.00 -0.77
N THR A 312 11.03 8.83 -1.55
CA THR A 312 11.09 9.17 -2.97
C THR A 312 11.19 7.93 -3.84
N ARG A 313 11.03 8.09 -5.15
CA ARG A 313 11.38 7.07 -6.14
C ARG A 313 12.04 7.71 -7.34
N ARG A 314 13.27 7.30 -7.63
CA ARG A 314 13.97 7.66 -8.85
C ARG A 314 13.26 7.17 -10.11
N ARG A 315 13.03 8.08 -11.06
CA ARG A 315 12.54 7.85 -12.42
C ARG A 315 13.42 8.65 -13.39
N GLY A 316 14.42 8.00 -13.97
CA GLY A 316 15.42 8.68 -14.80
C GLY A 316 16.32 9.59 -13.96
N ASN A 317 16.26 10.90 -14.22
CA ASN A 317 17.03 11.92 -13.49
C ASN A 317 16.26 12.52 -12.30
N ASP A 318 14.96 12.23 -12.20
CA ASP A 318 14.08 12.87 -11.23
C ASP A 318 13.70 11.89 -10.12
N HIS A 319 13.44 12.43 -8.94
CA HIS A 319 12.95 11.72 -7.77
C HIS A 319 11.52 12.18 -7.48
N LEU A 320 10.57 11.26 -7.57
CA LEU A 320 9.14 11.52 -7.34
C LEU A 320 8.80 11.27 -5.87
N LEU A 321 8.09 12.20 -5.24
CA LEU A 321 7.60 12.01 -3.88
C LEU A 321 6.54 10.90 -3.84
N ARG A 322 6.67 9.98 -2.87
CA ARG A 322 5.78 8.81 -2.72
C ARG A 322 5.06 8.77 -1.39
N ASP A 323 5.72 9.12 -0.30
CA ASP A 323 5.14 9.11 1.03
C ASP A 323 5.32 10.49 1.68
N ALA A 324 4.42 11.42 1.36
CA ALA A 324 4.52 12.80 1.83
C ALA A 324 4.42 12.93 3.37
N LEU A 325 3.91 11.92 4.07
CA LEU A 325 3.63 11.95 5.51
C LEU A 325 4.78 11.36 6.36
N LEU A 326 5.76 10.71 5.73
CA LEU A 326 6.95 10.21 6.42
C LEU A 326 7.86 11.38 6.80
N PHE A 327 8.42 11.41 8.02
CA PHE A 327 9.07 12.59 8.61
C PHE A 327 8.12 13.80 8.78
N PRO A 328 7.07 13.68 9.61
CA PRO A 328 6.24 14.82 9.97
C PRO A 328 7.07 15.83 10.80
N GLN A 329 6.71 17.11 10.73
CA GLN A 329 7.25 18.10 11.67
C GLN A 329 6.80 17.74 13.08
N LYS A 330 7.67 17.92 14.08
CA LYS A 330 7.26 17.91 15.48
C LYS A 330 6.39 19.15 15.69
N GLU A 331 5.12 18.97 16.01
CA GLU A 331 4.25 20.05 16.51
C GLU A 331 4.78 20.61 17.84
#